data_AF-A0A016U1P1-F1
#
_entry.id   AF-A0A016U1P1-F1
#
_cell.length_a   1.000
_cell.length_b   1.000
_cell.length_c   1.000
_cell.angle_alpha   90.00
_cell.angle_beta   90.00
_cell.angle_gamma   90.00
#
_symmetry.space_group_name_H-M   'P 1'
#
loop_
_entity.id
_entity.type
_entity.pdbx_description
1 polymer ?
#
loop_
_entity_poly.entity_id
_entity_poly.type
_entity_poly.pdbx_seq_one_letter_code
_entity_poly.pdbx_strand_id
1 'polypeptide(L)' 'MSTAATVEGPVATILRRKLEDAFSPSHLEIVCESYMHKVPKGSEKHFRVQIVSEKFEGCPVIQVTGV' A
#
# COMPACT_ATOMS: atom_id res chain seq x y z
N MET A 1 25.31 -10.35 3.76
CA MET A 1 24.09 -10.07 2.97
C MET A 1 23.29 -9.04 3.75
N SER A 2 23.52 -7.75 3.49
CA SER A 2 22.85 -6.65 4.23
C SER A 2 21.47 -6.39 3.65
N THR A 3 20.42 -6.89 4.28
CA THR A 3 19.08 -6.35 4.12
C THR A 3 18.95 -5.13 5.04
N ALA A 4 19.20 -3.95 4.48
CA ALA A 4 18.76 -2.71 5.14
C ALA A 4 17.23 -2.75 5.16
N ALA A 5 16.65 -3.02 6.33
CA ALA A 5 15.23 -2.84 6.55
C ALA A 5 14.92 -1.35 6.37
N THR A 6 14.38 -0.99 5.20
CA THR A 6 13.78 0.33 4.98
C THR A 6 12.61 0.41 5.95
N VAL A 7 12.76 1.17 7.03
CA VAL A 7 11.69 1.40 7.99
C VAL A 7 10.59 2.15 7.26
N GLU A 8 9.45 1.49 7.06
CA GLU A 8 8.24 2.10 6.48
C GLU A 8 7.79 3.27 7.36
N GLY A 9 7.25 4.34 6.76
CA GLY A 9 6.75 5.49 7.50
C GLY A 9 5.54 5.16 8.38
N PRO A 10 5.16 6.04 9.33
CA PRO A 10 4.06 5.79 10.26
C PRO A 10 2.72 5.56 9.56
N VAL A 11 2.44 6.26 8.45
CA VAL A 11 1.18 6.07 7.71
C VAL A 11 1.21 4.75 6.94
N ALA A 12 2.32 4.44 6.26
CA ALA A 12 2.51 3.15 5.59
C ALA A 12 2.31 1.96 6.56
N THR A 13 2.88 2.06 7.77
CA THR A 13 2.75 1.04 8.82
C THR A 13 1.29 0.83 9.25
N ILE A 14 0.54 1.91 9.46
CA ILE A 14 -0.88 1.83 9.83
C ILE A 14 -1.71 1.26 8.68
N LEU A 15 -1.42 1.67 7.43
CA LEU A 15 -2.10 1.16 6.24
C LEU A 15 -1.88 -0.34 6.09
N ARG A 16 -0.63 -0.80 6.23
CA ARG A 16 -0.25 -2.22 6.20
C ARG A 16 -1.06 -3.02 7.21
N ARG A 17 -1.01 -2.63 8.48
CA ARG A 17 -1.73 -3.33 9.54
C ARG A 17 -3.24 -3.42 9.26
N LYS A 18 -3.86 -2.30 8.87
CA LYS A 18 -5.31 -2.29 8.58
C LYS A 18 -5.68 -3.22 7.43
N LEU A 19 -4.86 -3.26 6.39
CA LEU A 19 -5.10 -4.12 5.22
C LEU A 19 -4.83 -5.59 5.54
N GLU A 20 -3.79 -5.90 6.32
CA GLU A 20 -3.51 -7.25 6.82
C GLU A 20 -4.66 -7.78 7.68
N ASP A 21 -5.12 -6.98 8.65
CA ASP A 21 -6.23 -7.33 9.54
C ASP A 21 -7.55 -7.51 8.76
N ALA A 22 -7.83 -6.63 7.79
CA ALA A 22 -9.08 -6.64 7.05
C ALA A 22 -9.16 -7.72 5.98
N PHE A 23 -8.05 -8.03 5.29
CA PHE A 23 -8.07 -8.87 4.09
C PHE A 23 -7.30 -10.18 4.23
N SER A 24 -6.46 -10.34 5.27
CA SER A 24 -5.58 -11.50 5.43
C SER A 24 -4.91 -11.91 4.11
N PRO A 25 -4.22 -10.97 3.43
CA PRO A 25 -3.81 -11.15 2.05
C PRO A 25 -2.67 -12.17 1.91
N SER A 26 -2.67 -12.91 0.80
CA SER A 26 -1.53 -13.75 0.40
C SER A 26 -0.38 -12.90 -0.17
N HIS A 27 -0.67 -11.69 -0.63
CA HIS A 27 0.32 -10.71 -1.06
C HIS A 27 -0.15 -9.28 -0.75
N LEU A 28 0.73 -8.46 -0.19
CA LEU A 28 0.49 -7.04 0.08
C LEU A 28 1.76 -6.21 -0.18
N GLU A 29 1.70 -5.37 -1.20
CA GLU A 29 2.71 -4.36 -1.53
C GLU A 29 2.12 -2.96 -1.28
N ILE A 30 2.86 -2.12 -0.56
CA ILE A 30 2.51 -0.72 -0.31
C ILE A 30 3.72 0.13 -0.66
N VAL A 31 3.55 1.08 -1.59
CA VAL A 31 4.60 2.00 -2.04
C VAL A 31 4.13 3.43 -1.85
N CYS A 32 4.89 4.22 -1.09
CA CYS A 32 4.63 5.65 -0.93
C CYS A 32 5.21 6.43 -2.13
N GLU A 33 4.35 6.88 -3.04
CA GLU A 33 4.73 7.63 -4.26
C GLU A 33 4.63 9.15 -4.06
N SER A 34 4.45 9.59 -2.81
CA SER A 34 4.30 11.01 -2.46
C SER A 34 5.44 11.89 -3.02
N TYR A 35 6.66 11.36 -3.07
CA TYR A 35 7.82 12.08 -3.63
C TYR A 35 7.65 12.55 -5.08
N MET A 36 6.71 11.96 -5.84
CA MET A 36 6.45 12.31 -7.24
C MET A 36 5.64 13.62 -7.41
N HIS A 37 5.13 14.22 -6.33
CA HIS A 37 4.13 15.31 -6.41
C HIS A 37 4.58 16.67 -5.87
N LYS A 38 5.88 17.00 -5.89
CA LYS A 38 6.43 18.27 -5.33
C LYS A 38 5.97 18.55 -3.89
N VAL A 39 5.88 17.50 -3.07
CA VAL A 39 5.50 17.60 -1.65
C VAL A 39 6.74 17.69 -0.75
N PRO A 40 6.59 18.15 0.51
CA PRO A 40 7.68 18.12 1.49
C PRO A 40 8.22 16.70 1.70
N LYS A 41 9.53 16.61 2.00
CA LYS A 41 10.16 15.34 2.38
C LYS A 41 9.43 14.73 3.58
N GLY A 42 9.20 13.42 3.54
CA GLY A 42 8.46 12.70 4.58
C GLY A 42 6.93 12.79 4.46
N SER A 43 6.38 13.43 3.42
CA SER A 43 4.95 13.39 3.15
C SER A 43 4.52 11.96 2.80
N GLU A 44 3.42 11.53 3.42
CA GLU A 44 2.79 10.22 3.22
C GLU A 44 1.33 10.41 2.84
N LYS A 45 1.07 10.83 1.60
CA LYS A 45 -0.27 11.18 1.10
C LYS A 45 -0.70 10.40 -0.13
N HIS A 46 0.25 9.97 -0.95
CA HIS A 46 -0.01 9.19 -2.15
C HIS A 46 0.64 7.81 -2.03
N PHE A 47 -0.17 6.77 -2.20
CA PHE A 47 0.23 5.38 -2.03
C PHE A 47 -0.30 4.55 -3.18
N ARG A 48 0.58 3.76 -3.78
CA ARG A 48 0.19 2.62 -4.61
C ARG A 48 0.12 1.39 -3.72
N VAL A 49 -1.01 0.69 -3.78
CA VAL A 49 -1.24 -0.54 -3.00
C VAL A 49 -1.60 -1.66 -3.96
N GLN A 50 -0.89 -2.79 -3.88
CA GLN A 50 -1.24 -4.03 -4.55
C GLN A 50 -1.57 -5.08 -3.50
N ILE A 51 -2.76 -5.68 -3.60
CA ILE A 51 -3.24 -6.66 -2.64
C ILE A 51 -3.85 -7.87 -3.34
N VAL A 52 -3.52 -9.07 -2.87
CA VAL A 52 -4.10 -10.33 -3.32
C VAL A 52 -4.72 -11.02 -2.11
N SER A 53 -6.02 -11.32 -2.19
CA SER A 53 -6.79 -11.96 -1.12
C SER A 53 -7.96 -12.74 -1.70
N GLU A 54 -8.27 -13.89 -1.10
CA GLU A 54 -9.47 -14.69 -1.40
C GLU A 54 -10.77 -13.92 -1.15
N LYS A 55 -10.74 -12.87 -0.31
CA LYS A 55 -11.93 -12.03 -0.06
C LYS A 55 -12.41 -11.26 -1.29
N PHE A 56 -11.59 -11.18 -2.35
CA PHE A 56 -12.00 -10.60 -3.63
C PHE A 56 -12.66 -11.62 -4.57
N GLU A 57 -12.72 -12.90 -4.20
CA GLU A 57 -13.39 -13.92 -5.00
C GLU A 57 -14.89 -13.60 -5.12
N GLY A 58 -15.41 -13.67 -6.36
CA GLY A 58 -16.80 -13.33 -6.66
C GLY A 58 -17.13 -11.83 -6.63
N CYS A 59 -16.18 -10.95 -6.29
CA CYS A 59 -16.36 -9.50 -6.39
C CYS A 59 -16.24 -9.06 -7.87
N PRO A 60 -17.08 -8.11 -8.34
CA PRO A 60 -16.94 -7.58 -9.69
C PRO A 60 -15.61 -6.85 -9.84
N VAL A 61 -14.95 -7.02 -10.98
CA VAL A 61 -13.76 -6.24 -11.32
C VAL A 61 -14.19 -4.79 -11.55
N ILE A 62 -13.72 -3.90 -10.69
CA ILE A 62 -13.91 -2.46 -10.84
C ILE A 62 -12.57 -1.89 -11.31
N GLN A 63 -12.50 -1.47 -12.57
CA GLN A 63 -11.38 -0.71 -13.09
C GLN A 63 -11.72 0.78 -13.06
N VAL A 64 -11.29 1.48 -12.01
CA VAL A 64 -11.29 2.95 -12.00
C VAL A 64 -9.92 3.40 -12.49
N THR A 65 -9.88 3.93 -13.72
CA THR A 65 -8.67 4.54 -14.28
C THR A 65 -8.79 6.06 -14.11
N GLY A 66 -8.02 6.66 -13.19
CA GLY A 66 -7.95 8.11 -12.93
C GLY A 66 -7.60 8.38 -11.47
N VAL A 67 -6.66 9.27 -11.13
CA VAL A 67 -6.14 10.49 -11.78
C VAL A 67 -4.65 10.66 -11.53
#